data_AF-A0A9W4H019-F1
#
_entry.id   AF-A0A9W4H019-F1
#
_cell.length_a   1.000
_cell.length_b   1.000
_cell.length_c   1.000
_cell.angle_alpha   90.00
_cell.angle_beta   90.00
_cell.angle_gamma   90.00
#
_symmetry.space_group_name_H-M   'P 1'
#
loop_
_entity.id
_entity.type
_entity.pdbx_description
1 polymer ?
#
loop_
_entity_poly.entity_id
_entity_poly.type
_entity_poly.pdbx_seq_one_letter_code
_entity_poly.pdbx_strand_id
1 'polypeptide(L)'
;MGFDLAQRLVTDDLWLLVEPLLPALGFRRQGGGTAPVDERKVFTAVVYVLMSECPWRQLPPRFDVSPATAHRRFTAWTRADLWRSLQARAEEQLSSFRERRWVAAIADAARARAMSRAAT
;
A
#
# COMPACT_ATOMS: atom_id res chain seq x y z
N MET A 1 10.99 4.78 -17.01
CA MET A 1 10.23 3.52 -17.23
C MET A 1 10.00 2.81 -15.89
N GLY A 2 8.97 3.21 -15.13
CA GLY A 2 8.57 2.55 -13.86
C GLY A 2 7.05 2.39 -13.70
N PHE A 3 6.28 2.98 -14.63
CA PHE A 3 4.82 2.98 -14.61
C PHE A 3 4.20 1.59 -14.86
N ASP A 4 4.87 0.71 -15.62
CA ASP A 4 4.36 -0.64 -15.92
C ASP A 4 4.22 -1.51 -14.66
N LEU A 5 5.23 -1.50 -13.78
CA LEU A 5 5.20 -2.30 -12.57
C LEU A 5 4.24 -1.73 -11.52
N ALA A 6 4.03 -0.42 -11.52
CA ALA A 6 3.04 0.21 -10.66
C ALA A 6 1.62 -0.21 -11.05
N GLN A 7 1.27 -0.16 -12.34
CA GLN A 7 -0.04 -0.60 -12.83
C GLN A 7 -0.27 -2.11 -12.69
N ARG A 8 0.78 -2.93 -12.76
CA ARG A 8 0.68 -4.38 -12.56
C ARG A 8 0.45 -4.77 -11.10
N LEU A 9 1.04 -4.02 -10.16
CA LEU A 9 0.88 -4.29 -8.71
C LEU A 9 -0.40 -3.65 -8.17
N VAL A 10 -0.72 -2.45 -8.63
CA VAL A 10 -1.83 -1.62 -8.18
C VAL A 10 -2.59 -1.13 -9.42
N THR A 11 -3.58 -1.91 -9.81
CA THR A 11 -4.53 -1.54 -10.87
C THR A 11 -5.34 -0.32 -10.45
N ASP A 12 -5.94 0.37 -11.42
CA ASP A 12 -6.79 1.53 -11.14
C ASP A 12 -8.00 1.12 -10.29
N ASP A 13 -8.64 -0.02 -10.57
CA ASP A 13 -9.74 -0.56 -9.77
C ASP A 13 -9.35 -0.84 -8.32
N LEU A 14 -8.17 -1.42 -8.09
CA LEU A 14 -7.67 -1.65 -6.74
C LEU A 14 -7.39 -0.30 -6.05
N TRP A 15 -6.83 0.66 -6.77
CA TRP A 15 -6.56 1.98 -6.23
C TRP A 15 -7.84 2.70 -5.79
N LEU A 16 -8.92 2.62 -6.59
CA LEU A 16 -10.22 3.20 -6.27
C LEU A 16 -10.84 2.62 -4.99
N LEU A 17 -10.52 1.36 -4.65
CA LEU A 17 -10.94 0.77 -3.38
C LEU A 17 -10.09 1.23 -2.20
N VAL A 18 -8.79 1.42 -2.42
CA VAL A 18 -7.83 1.78 -1.36
C VAL A 18 -7.93 3.25 -0.99
N GLU A 19 -7.96 4.15 -1.98
CA GLU A 19 -7.96 5.60 -1.79
C GLU A 19 -8.93 6.10 -0.70
N PRO A 20 -10.22 5.71 -0.69
CA PRO A 20 -11.17 6.17 0.35
C PRO A 20 -10.93 5.56 1.73
N LEU A 21 -10.19 4.45 1.83
CA LEU A 21 -9.87 3.79 3.09
C LEU A 21 -8.58 4.32 3.73
N LEU A 22 -7.77 5.06 2.97
CA LEU A 22 -6.53 5.62 3.48
C LEU A 22 -6.86 6.61 4.60
N PRO A 23 -6.32 6.41 5.83
CA PRO A 23 -6.50 7.39 6.88
C PRO A 23 -5.89 8.70 6.40
N ALA A 24 -6.63 9.80 6.57
CA ALA A 24 -6.16 11.15 6.30
C ALA A 24 -4.99 11.47 7.25
N LEU A 25 -3.80 10.97 6.93
CA LEU A 25 -2.57 11.22 7.65
C LEU A 25 -2.15 12.64 7.31
N GLY A 26 -2.72 13.57 8.06
CA GLY A 26 -2.51 15.01 8.04
C GLY A 26 -1.59 15.50 6.93
N PHE A 27 -2.19 15.95 5.84
CA PHE A 27 -1.57 16.96 5.01
C PHE A 27 -1.13 18.09 5.95
N ARG A 28 0.17 18.25 6.17
CA ARG A 28 0.66 19.55 6.64
C ARG A 28 0.44 20.50 5.47
N ARG A 29 -0.68 21.23 5.49
CA ARG A 29 -0.84 22.49 4.76
C ARG A 29 0.07 23.52 5.44
N GLN A 30 1.37 23.38 5.31
CA GLN A 30 2.30 24.44 5.67
C GLN A 30 2.80 25.00 4.34
N GLY A 31 2.38 26.23 4.04
CA GLY A 31 2.63 26.90 2.77
C GLY A 31 4.09 26.77 2.34
N GLY A 32 4.30 26.37 1.07
CA GLY A 32 5.63 26.23 0.49
C GLY A 32 5.81 24.98 -0.37
N GLY A 33 5.22 24.99 -1.57
CA GLY A 33 5.88 24.48 -2.79
C GLY A 33 6.35 23.02 -2.89
N THR A 34 5.91 22.08 -2.05
CA THR A 34 6.25 20.66 -2.24
C THR A 34 5.03 19.88 -2.72
N ALA A 35 5.14 19.31 -3.93
CA ALA A 35 4.08 18.54 -4.58
C ALA A 35 3.52 17.43 -3.66
N PRO A 36 2.23 17.09 -3.77
CA PRO A 36 1.63 16.01 -2.99
C PRO A 36 2.44 14.72 -3.18
N VAL A 37 2.80 14.07 -2.07
CA VAL A 37 3.33 12.70 -2.13
C VAL A 37 2.22 11.86 -2.72
N ASP A 38 2.47 11.31 -3.90
CA ASP A 38 1.53 10.45 -4.60
C ASP A 38 1.26 9.20 -3.74
N GLU A 39 0.11 9.16 -3.08
CA GLU A 39 -0.26 8.10 -2.15
C GLU A 39 -0.32 6.76 -2.86
N ARG A 40 -0.61 6.76 -4.17
CA ARG A 40 -0.58 5.56 -5.01
C ARG A 40 0.84 5.05 -5.17
N LYS A 41 1.84 5.92 -5.35
CA LYS A 41 3.26 5.48 -5.36
C LYS A 41 3.67 4.86 -4.03
N VAL A 42 3.28 5.48 -2.92
CA VAL A 42 3.56 4.95 -1.58
C VAL A 42 2.90 3.60 -1.38
N PHE A 43 1.63 3.47 -1.75
CA PHE A 43 0.90 2.21 -1.65
C PHE A 43 1.53 1.14 -2.53
N THR A 44 1.88 1.47 -3.78
CA THR A 44 2.59 0.58 -4.70
C THR A 44 3.92 0.10 -4.13
N ALA A 45 4.71 1.01 -3.53
CA ALA A 45 5.97 0.67 -2.90
C ALA A 45 5.78 -0.29 -1.71
N VAL A 46 4.74 -0.07 -0.90
CA VAL A 46 4.37 -0.98 0.20
C VAL A 46 3.97 -2.34 -0.35
N VAL A 47 3.06 -2.41 -1.33
CA VAL A 47 2.63 -3.66 -1.98
C VAL A 47 3.84 -4.42 -2.55
N TYR A 48 4.77 -3.73 -3.20
CA TYR A 48 6.00 -4.36 -3.72
C TYR A 48 6.80 -5.05 -2.61
N VAL A 49 7.01 -4.37 -1.47
CA VAL A 49 7.74 -4.92 -0.32
C VAL A 49 7.00 -6.09 0.31
N LEU A 50 5.67 -6.05 0.35
CA LEU A 50 4.84 -7.14 0.85
C LEU A 50 4.95 -8.38 -0.05
N MET A 51 4.80 -8.20 -1.36
CA MET A 51 4.79 -9.31 -2.32
C MET A 51 6.16 -9.91 -2.60
N SER A 52 7.22 -9.09 -2.50
CA SER A 52 8.60 -9.55 -2.71
C SER A 52 9.26 -10.03 -1.41
N GLU A 53 8.58 -9.87 -0.27
CA GLU A 53 9.05 -10.13 1.09
C GLU A 53 10.39 -9.46 1.47
N CYS A 54 10.90 -8.55 0.63
CA CYS A 54 12.19 -7.93 0.81
C CYS A 54 12.22 -7.01 2.04
N PRO A 55 13.38 -6.78 2.66
CA PRO A 55 13.51 -5.75 3.69
C PRO A 55 13.20 -4.36 3.11
N TRP A 56 12.64 -3.47 3.93
CA TRP A 56 12.29 -2.10 3.52
C TRP A 56 13.48 -1.33 2.92
N ARG A 57 14.69 -1.58 3.43
CA ARG A 57 15.95 -0.98 2.95
C ARG A 57 16.31 -1.36 1.51
N GLN A 58 15.75 -2.45 0.99
CA GLN A 58 15.93 -2.89 -0.39
C GLN A 58 14.83 -2.39 -1.34
N LEU A 59 13.95 -1.49 -0.87
CA LEU A 59 12.95 -0.87 -1.73
C LEU A 59 13.66 -0.13 -2.89
N PRO A 60 13.36 -0.49 -4.16
CA PRO A 60 14.01 0.13 -5.31
C PRO A 60 13.70 1.64 -5.39
N PRO A 61 14.70 2.49 -5.73
CA PRO A 61 14.52 3.95 -5.80
C PRO A 61 13.54 4.39 -6.90
N ARG A 62 13.25 3.51 -7.87
CA ARG A 62 12.29 3.77 -8.97
C ARG A 62 10.87 4.10 -8.53
N PHE A 63 10.50 3.74 -7.30
CA PHE A 63 9.19 4.04 -6.75
C PHE A 63 9.07 5.48 -6.24
N ASP A 64 10.17 6.25 -6.20
CA ASP A 64 10.19 7.65 -5.77
C ASP A 64 9.67 7.82 -4.33
N VAL A 65 9.87 6.78 -3.50
CA VAL A 65 9.40 6.69 -2.12
C VAL A 65 10.55 6.20 -1.25
N SER A 66 10.83 6.91 -0.16
CA SER A 66 11.87 6.48 0.77
C SER A 66 11.41 5.22 1.55
N PRO A 67 12.33 4.28 1.88
CA PRO A 67 12.05 3.14 2.75
C PRO A 67 11.36 3.53 4.07
N ALA A 68 11.79 4.64 4.67
CA ALA A 68 11.23 5.16 5.93
C ALA A 68 9.79 5.65 5.73
N THR A 69 9.50 6.33 4.63
CA THR A 69 8.13 6.77 4.28
C THR A 69 7.21 5.57 4.09
N ALA A 70 7.63 4.58 3.30
CA ALA A 70 6.84 3.37 3.06
C ALA A 70 6.55 2.60 4.36
N HIS A 71 7.57 2.44 5.22
CA HIS A 71 7.43 1.76 6.50
C HIS A 71 6.49 2.48 7.47
N ARG A 72 6.63 3.81 7.61
CA ARG A 72 5.73 4.62 8.46
C ARG A 72 4.28 4.51 7.99
N ARG A 73 4.07 4.54 6.68
CA ARG A 73 2.74 4.44 6.05
C ARG A 73 2.13 3.06 6.26
N PHE A 74 2.91 1.99 6.01
CA PHE A 74 2.51 0.63 6.35
C PHE A 74 2.07 0.51 7.82
N THR A 75 2.88 1.00 8.77
CA THR A 75 2.52 0.93 10.20
C THR A 75 1.24 1.70 10.51
N ALA A 76 1.06 2.89 9.95
CA ALA A 76 -0.15 3.68 10.16
C ALA A 76 -1.40 2.98 9.59
N TRP A 77 -1.30 2.40 8.40
CA TRP A 77 -2.37 1.66 7.74
C TRP A 77 -2.74 0.37 8.46
N THR A 78 -1.75 -0.38 8.92
CA THR A 78 -1.98 -1.57 9.75
C THR A 78 -2.69 -1.22 11.05
N ARG A 79 -2.33 -0.10 11.70
CA ARG A 79 -3.02 0.38 12.91
C ARG A 79 -4.45 0.86 12.64
N ALA A 80 -4.71 1.37 11.44
CA ALA A 80 -6.03 1.79 11.00
C ALA A 80 -6.88 0.62 10.44
N ASP A 81 -6.41 -0.62 10.55
CA ASP A 81 -7.09 -1.83 10.04
C ASP A 81 -7.41 -1.75 8.52
N LEU A 82 -6.57 -1.03 7.77
CA LEU A 82 -6.73 -0.81 6.32
C LEU A 82 -6.87 -2.14 5.57
N TRP A 83 -6.02 -3.12 5.89
CA TRP A 83 -5.93 -4.39 5.16
C TRP A 83 -7.21 -5.23 5.26
N ARG A 84 -7.85 -5.22 6.45
CA ARG A 84 -9.14 -5.90 6.65
C ARG A 84 -10.25 -5.19 5.88
N SER A 85 -10.29 -3.87 5.98
CA SER A 85 -11.29 -3.04 5.29
C SER A 85 -11.17 -3.18 3.77
N LEU A 86 -9.94 -3.23 3.25
CA LEU A 86 -9.65 -3.43 1.84
C LEU A 86 -10.12 -4.80 1.34
N GLN A 87 -9.85 -5.87 2.10
CA GLN A 87 -10.32 -7.21 1.74
C GLN A 87 -11.85 -7.28 1.68
N ALA A 88 -12.54 -6.75 2.69
CA ALA A 88 -14.01 -6.72 2.72
C ALA A 88 -14.59 -5.96 1.52
N ARG A 89 -14.04 -4.77 1.21
CA ARG A 89 -14.48 -3.97 0.05
C ARG A 89 -14.22 -4.67 -1.27
N ALA A 90 -13.10 -5.38 -1.41
CA ALA A 90 -12.81 -6.15 -2.61
C ALA A 90 -13.79 -7.30 -2.82
N GLU A 91 -14.18 -8.00 -1.75
CA GLU A 91 -15.17 -9.09 -1.82
C GLU A 91 -16.54 -8.59 -2.29
N GLU A 92 -16.93 -7.38 -1.88
CA GLU A 92 -18.20 -6.74 -2.25
C GLU A 92 -18.18 -6.12 -3.66
N GLN A 93 -17.11 -5.43 -4.04
CA GLN A 93 -17.11 -4.55 -5.21
C GLN A 93 -16.43 -5.15 -6.45
N LEU A 94 -15.52 -6.11 -6.29
CA LEU A 94 -14.81 -6.70 -7.43
C LEU A 94 -15.54 -7.97 -7.90
N SER A 95 -16.04 -7.94 -9.13
CA SER A 95 -16.65 -9.12 -9.77
C SER A 95 -15.61 -10.20 -10.09
N SER A 96 -14.41 -9.78 -10.49
CA SER A 96 -13.31 -10.65 -10.89
C SER A 96 -12.74 -11.44 -9.72
N PHE A 97 -12.79 -12.78 -9.82
CA PHE A 97 -12.16 -13.67 -8.84
C PHE A 97 -10.64 -13.43 -8.74
N ARG A 98 -9.98 -13.16 -9.86
CA ARG A 98 -8.52 -12.92 -9.90
C ARG A 98 -8.13 -11.70 -9.08
N GLU A 99 -8.90 -10.62 -9.20
CA GLU A 99 -8.62 -9.36 -8.51
C GLU A 99 -8.94 -9.47 -7.02
N ARG A 100 -10.05 -10.13 -6.65
CA ARG A 100 -10.34 -10.45 -5.24
C ARG A 100 -9.23 -11.28 -4.60
N ARG A 101 -8.76 -12.33 -5.30
CA ARG A 101 -7.64 -13.15 -4.83
C ARG A 101 -6.35 -12.35 -4.68
N TRP A 102 -6.09 -11.40 -5.59
CA TRP A 102 -4.93 -10.53 -5.51
C TRP A 102 -4.99 -9.61 -4.29
N VAL A 103 -6.15 -8.98 -4.04
CA VAL A 103 -6.35 -8.14 -2.85
C VAL A 103 -6.20 -8.97 -1.57
N ALA A 104 -6.78 -10.16 -1.52
CA ALA A 104 -6.63 -11.07 -0.38
C ALA A 104 -5.15 -11.43 -0.12
N ALA A 105 -4.38 -11.73 -1.17
CA ALA A 105 -2.95 -12.01 -1.04
C ALA A 105 -2.15 -10.81 -0.47
N ILE A 106 -2.47 -9.58 -0.90
CA ILE A 106 -1.85 -8.37 -0.34
C ILE A 106 -2.21 -8.22 1.15
N ALA A 107 -3.48 -8.41 1.51
CA ALA A 107 -3.95 -8.30 2.89
C ALA A 107 -3.33 -9.37 3.80
N ASP A 108 -3.17 -10.60 3.31
CA ASP A 108 -2.50 -11.70 4.01
C ASP A 108 -1.01 -11.40 4.21
N ALA A 109 -0.30 -10.97 3.18
CA ALA A 109 1.12 -10.60 3.28
C ALA A 109 1.32 -9.44 4.27
N ALA A 110 0.43 -8.44 4.26
CA ALA A 110 0.45 -7.34 5.21
C ALA A 110 0.28 -7.82 6.66
N ARG A 111 -0.67 -8.72 6.91
CA ARG A 111 -0.94 -9.31 8.23
C ARG A 111 0.24 -10.16 8.71
N ALA A 112 0.75 -11.05 7.86
CA ALA A 112 1.90 -11.90 8.17
C ALA A 112 3.11 -11.05 8.58
N ARG A 113 3.43 -10.02 7.78
CA ARG A 113 4.54 -9.11 8.08
C ARG A 113 4.31 -8.26 9.34
N ALA A 114 3.07 -7.87 9.62
CA ALA A 114 2.73 -7.17 10.87
C ALA A 114 2.94 -8.07 12.10
N MET A 115 2.57 -9.36 12.00
CA MET A 115 2.77 -10.35 13.07
C MET A 115 4.24 -10.64 13.31
N SER A 116 5.06 -10.82 12.25
CA SER A 116 6.51 -11.06 12.40
C SER A 116 7.24 -9.92 13.11
N ARG A 117 6.69 -8.70 13.05
CA ARG A 117 7.27 -7.51 13.71
C ARG A 117 6.80 -7.33 15.15
N ALA A 118 5.74 -8.02 15.58
CA ALA A 118 5.30 -8.06 16.97
C ALA A 118 6.04 -9.13 17.79
N ALA A 119 6.72 -10.07 17.12
CA ALA A 119 7.45 -11.17 17.72
C ALA A 119 8.96 -10.90 17.94
N THR A 120 9.39 -9.64 17.88
CA THR A 120 10.78 -9.18 18.12
C THR A 120 10.77 -8.03 19.10
#